data_AF-A0A816UA68-F1
#
_entry.id   AF-A0A816UA68-F1
#
_cell.length_a   1.000
_cell.length_b   1.000
_cell.length_c   1.000
_cell.angle_alpha   90.00
_cell.angle_beta   90.00
_cell.angle_gamma   90.00
#
_symmetry.space_group_name_H-M   'P 1'
#
loop_
_entity.id
_entity.type
_entity.pdbx_description
1 polymer ?
#
loop_
_entity_poly.entity_id
_entity_poly.type
_entity_poly.pdbx_seq_one_letter_code
_entity_poly.pdbx_strand_id
1 'polypeptide(L)' 'MDRGIVTTTSPMTGTTMIRRSFKIKDETNAVNVTIWNDKNDNIPEDLMNRTVRIRNGKTNHYN' A
#
# COMPACT_ATOMS: atom_id res chain seq x y z
N MET A 1 6.48 14.42 -3.08
CA MET A 1 6.55 12.97 -2.75
C MET A 1 5.88 12.24 -3.88
N ASP A 2 6.61 11.40 -4.59
CA ASP A 2 6.12 10.65 -5.75
C ASP A 2 5.25 9.49 -5.26
N ARG A 3 3.95 9.50 -5.59
CA ARG A 3 2.97 8.47 -5.23
C ARG A 3 2.54 7.77 -6.50
N GLY A 4 3.33 6.79 -6.95
CA GLY A 4 2.99 5.99 -8.12
C GLY A 4 2.03 4.86 -7.76
N ILE A 5 0.92 4.74 -8.49
CA ILE A 5 0.25 3.45 -8.65
C ILE A 5 1.19 2.59 -9.50
N VAL A 6 1.60 1.44 -8.96
CA VAL A 6 2.48 0.52 -9.68
C VAL A 6 1.67 -0.69 -10.11
N THR A 7 1.52 -0.85 -11.41
CA THR A 7 0.98 -2.07 -12.03
C THR A 7 2.09 -3.11 -12.07
N THR A 8 1.93 -4.21 -11.34
CA THR A 8 2.89 -5.31 -11.28
C THR A 8 2.29 -6.54 -11.96
N THR A 9 2.94 -7.07 -12.99
CA THR A 9 2.54 -8.33 -13.61
C THR A 9 3.39 -9.47 -13.08
N SER A 10 2.74 -10.51 -12.57
CA SER A 10 3.40 -11.73 -12.10
C SER A 10 4.11 -12.42 -13.27
N PRO A 11 5.43 -12.61 -13.24
CA PRO A 11 6.18 -13.25 -14.32
C PRO A 11 5.79 -14.73 -14.51
N MET A 12 5.32 -15.39 -13.44
CA MET A 12 4.96 -16.81 -13.45
C MET A 12 3.53 -17.06 -13.91
N THR A 13 2.59 -16.16 -13.61
CA THR A 13 1.17 -16.38 -13.88
C THR A 13 0.58 -15.42 -14.90
N GLY A 14 1.33 -14.40 -15.34
CA GLY A 14 0.83 -13.33 -16.20
C GLY A 14 -0.23 -12.43 -15.54
N THR A 15 -0.58 -12.70 -14.27
CA THR A 15 -1.60 -11.95 -13.54
C THR A 15 -1.11 -10.54 -13.25
N THR A 16 -1.85 -9.55 -13.72
CA THR A 16 -1.57 -8.15 -13.42
C THR A 16 -2.27 -7.76 -12.12
N MET A 17 -1.50 -7.21 -11.19
CA MET A 17 -1.95 -6.75 -9.89
C MET A 17 -1.59 -5.28 -9.71
N ILE A 18 -2.50 -4.51 -9.14
CA ILE A 18 -2.25 -3.11 -8.84
C ILE A 18 -1.81 -3.01 -7.39
N ARG A 19 -0.71 -2.30 -7.12
CA ARG A 19 -0.31 -1.95 -5.77
C ARG A 19 -0.24 -0.43 -5.58
N ARG A 20 -0.76 0.04 -4.44
CA ARG A 20 -0.49 1.38 -3.90
C ARG A 20 0.33 1.25 -2.64
N SER A 21 1.39 2.04 -2.54
CA SER A 21 2.21 2.13 -1.34
C SER A 21 2.11 3.52 -0.73
N PHE A 22 1.97 3.59 0.59
CA PHE A 22 2.03 4.84 1.33
C PHE A 22 2.77 4.67 2.64
N LYS A 23 3.41 5.78 3.06
CA LYS A 23 4.16 5.86 4.30
C LYS A 23 3.27 6.45 5.38
N ILE A 24 3.09 5.71 6.47
CA ILE A 24 2.46 6.22 7.70
C ILE A 24 3.59 6.54 8.67
N LYS A 25 3.50 7.69 9.34
CA LYS A 25 4.48 8.13 10.31
C LYS A 25 3.77 8.55 11.59
N ASP A 26 4.32 8.14 12.73
CA ASP A 26 3.98 8.70 14.04
C ASP A 26 5.21 9.42 14.64
N GLU A 27 5.13 9.80 15.90
CA GLU A 27 6.21 10.50 16.61
C GLU A 27 7.47 9.64 16.76
N THR A 28 7.34 8.32 16.71
CA THR A 28 8.44 7.39 16.98
C THR A 28 9.12 6.95 15.70
N ASN A 29 8.34 6.49 14.70
CA ASN A 29 8.86 5.87 13.50
C ASN A 29 7.90 6.00 12.31
N ALA A 30 8.33 5.47 11.16
CA ALA A 30 7.49 5.38 9.98
C ALA A 30 7.48 3.97 9.41
N VAL A 31 6.32 3.54 8.92
CA VAL A 31 6.11 2.25 8.28
C VAL A 31 5.61 2.43 6.85
N ASN A 32 6.03 1.55 5.96
CA ASN A 32 5.51 1.48 4.60
C ASN A 32 4.37 0.46 4.54
N VAL A 33 3.23 0.89 4.02
CA VAL A 33 2.04 0.07 3.87
C VAL A 33 1.78 -0.12 2.38
N THR A 34 1.62 -1.38 1.97
CA THR A 34 1.27 -1.73 0.60
C THR A 34 -0.13 -2.33 0.57
N ILE A 35 -0.98 -1.75 -0.27
CA ILE A 35 -2.33 -2.23 -0.56
C ILE A 35 -2.35 -2.85 -1.95
N TRP A 36 -3.03 -3.99 -2.08
CA TRP A 36 -3.13 -4.76 -3.31
C TRP A 36 -4.58 -4.85 -3.81
N ASN A 37 -4.74 -4.90 -5.13
CA ASN A 37 -5.95 -5.31 -5.88
C ASN A 37 -7.25 -4.68 -5.36
N ASP A 38 -8.26 -5.49 -5.01
CA ASP A 38 -9.64 -5.07 -4.68
C ASP A 38 -9.74 -4.06 -3.53
N LYS A 39 -8.72 -4.01 -2.67
CA LYS A 39 -8.65 -3.02 -1.59
C LYS A 39 -8.29 -1.63 -2.09
N ASN A 40 -7.83 -1.50 -3.33
CA ASN A 40 -7.45 -0.22 -3.92
C ASN A 40 -8.69 0.61 -4.29
N ASP A 41 -9.72 -0.02 -4.85
CA ASP A 41 -10.91 0.67 -5.36
C ASP A 41 -11.69 1.42 -4.27
N ASN A 42 -11.54 0.97 -3.02
CA ASN A 42 -12.22 1.53 -1.84
C ASN A 42 -11.34 2.53 -1.07
N ILE A 43 -10.11 2.79 -1.53
CA ILE A 43 -9.20 3.73 -0.87
C ILE A 43 -9.34 5.09 -1.55
N PRO A 44 -9.82 6.12 -0.81
CA PRO A 44 -9.92 7.46 -1.36
C PRO A 44 -8.53 7.98 -1.72
N GLU A 45 -8.44 8.79 -2.77
CA GLU A 45 -7.16 9.33 -3.24
C GLU A 45 -6.50 10.27 -2.21
N ASP A 46 -7.31 10.84 -1.30
CA ASP A 46 -6.93 11.87 -0.33
C ASP A 46 -6.47 11.32 1.03
N LEU A 47 -5.78 10.18 1.09
CA LEU A 47 -5.30 9.60 2.35
C LEU A 47 -4.35 10.50 3.17
N MET A 48 -3.86 11.60 2.60
CA MET A 48 -3.01 12.55 3.32
C MET A 48 -3.75 13.20 4.49
N ASN A 49 -3.07 13.34 5.63
CA ASN A 49 -3.58 13.99 6.84
C ASN A 49 -4.82 13.32 7.46
N ARG A 50 -5.14 12.08 7.07
CA ARG A 50 -6.21 11.29 7.66
C ARG A 50 -5.64 10.27 8.63
N THR A 51 -6.33 10.05 9.75
CA THR A 51 -6.08 8.89 10.60
C THR A 51 -6.59 7.65 9.90
N VAL A 52 -5.73 6.64 9.74
CA VAL A 52 -6.06 5.36 9.10
C VAL A 52 -5.99 4.23 10.11
N ARG A 53 -6.91 3.26 10.01
CA ARG A 53 -6.92 2.05 10.83
C ARG A 53 -6.72 0.82 9.96
N ILE A 54 -5.62 0.12 10.16
CA ILE A 54 -5.31 -1.13 9.47
C ILE A 54 -5.80 -2.30 10.32
N ARG A 55 -6.51 -3.25 9.71
CA ARG A 55 -6.99 -4.49 10.36
C ARG A 55 -6.60 -5.69 9.51
N ASN A 56 -6.24 -6.80 10.15
CA ASN A 56 -5.84 -8.06 9.50
C ASN A 56 -4.73 -7.88 8.45
N GLY A 57 -3.77 -6.98 8.73
CA GLY A 57 -2.61 -6.78 7.88
C GLY A 57 -1.59 -7.91 8.06
N LYS A 58 -0.83 -8.21 7.00
CA LYS A 58 0.34 -9.08 7.07
C LYS A 58 1.60 -8.21 7.08
N THR A 59 2.55 -8.56 7.94
CA THR A 59 3.86 -7.90 8.01
C THR A 59 4.84 -8.69 7.15
N ASN A 60 5.54 -8.00 6.26
CA ASN A 60 6.71 -8.54 5.58
C ASN A 60 7.94 -7.81 6.09
N HIS A 61 8.91 -8.57 6.61
CA HIS A 61 10.23 -8.06 6.93
C HIS A 61 11.12 -8.25 5.70
N TYR A 62 11.59 -7.15 5.12
CA TYR A 62 12.61 -7.18 4.07
C TYR A 62 13.96 -7.04 4.77
N ASN A 63 14.86 -8.01 4.55
CA ASN A 63 16.25 -7.94 5.03
C ASN A 63 17.05 -6.90 4.24
#